data_AF-D7MCJ5-F1
#
_entry.id   AF-D7MCJ5-F1
#
_cell.length_a   1.000
_cell.length_b   1.000
_cell.length_c   1.000
_cell.angle_alpha   90.00
_cell.angle_beta   90.00
_cell.angle_gamma   90.00
#
_symmetry.space_group_name_H-M   'P 1'
#
loop_
_entity.id
_entity.type
_entity.pdbx_description
1 polymer ?
#
loop_
_entity_poly.entity_id
_entity_poly.type
_entity_poly.pdbx_seq_one_letter_code
_entity_poly.pdbx_strand_id
1 'polypeptide(L)' 'MSAQKFQFQLAFLLLTICLLSSQLLAKPIGKCHYKGPCETDNDCKTLCTGPDEDPTFLMCIKNPPINHKCCCVPPIN' A
#
# COMPACT_ATOMS: atom_id res chain seq x y z
N MET A 1 42.84 -11.55 13.73
CA MET A 1 41.64 -10.96 14.37
C MET A 1 41.08 -9.71 13.67
N SER A 2 41.52 -9.35 12.45
CA SER A 2 41.06 -8.12 11.76
C SER A 2 40.01 -8.38 10.66
N ALA A 3 39.95 -9.58 10.09
CA ALA A 3 39.02 -9.92 9.00
C ALA A 3 37.54 -10.05 9.46
N GLN A 4 37.30 -10.58 10.66
CA GLN A 4 35.96 -10.68 11.24
C GLN A 4 35.30 -9.31 11.43
N LYS A 5 36.05 -8.31 11.92
CA LYS A 5 35.53 -6.94 12.12
C LYS A 5 35.04 -6.31 10.81
N PHE A 6 35.72 -6.58 9.71
CA PHE A 6 35.35 -6.08 8.38
C PHE A 6 34.09 -6.77 7.84
N GLN A 7 33.94 -8.08 8.06
CA GLN A 7 32.73 -8.81 7.66
C GLN A 7 31.49 -8.35 8.43
N PHE A 8 31.61 -8.04 9.73
CA PHE A 8 30.49 -7.52 10.51
C PHE A 8 30.02 -6.15 10.02
N GLN A 9 30.95 -5.26 9.68
CA GLN A 9 30.63 -3.94 9.13
C GLN A 9 29.91 -4.05 7.78
N LEU A 10 30.38 -4.94 6.91
CA LEU A 10 29.78 -5.15 5.59
C LEU A 10 28.38 -5.78 5.70
N ALA A 11 28.20 -6.75 6.61
CA ALA A 11 26.91 -7.36 6.87
C ALA A 11 25.90 -6.34 7.43
N PHE A 12 26.32 -5.49 8.37
CA PHE A 12 25.48 -4.41 8.89
C PHE A 12 25.08 -3.40 7.79
N LEU A 13 26.01 -3.04 6.91
CA LEU A 13 25.75 -2.14 5.79
C LEU A 13 24.76 -2.75 4.78
N LEU A 14 24.89 -4.03 4.47
CA LEU A 14 23.94 -4.75 3.61
C LEU A 14 22.55 -4.82 4.24
N LEU A 15 22.48 -5.08 5.56
CA LEU A 15 21.21 -5.16 6.27
C LEU A 15 20.47 -3.82 6.27
N THR A 16 21.18 -2.71 6.49
CA THR A 16 20.57 -1.38 6.44
C THR A 16 20.07 -1.04 5.05
N ILE A 17 20.82 -1.36 3.99
CA ILE A 17 20.38 -1.13 2.59
C ILE A 17 19.10 -1.91 2.28
N CYS A 18 18.99 -3.19 2.71
CA CYS A 18 17.78 -3.99 2.56
C CYS A 18 16.57 -3.42 3.33
N LEU A 19 16.80 -2.90 4.54
CA LEU A 19 15.75 -2.26 5.32
C LEU A 19 15.26 -0.96 4.68
N LEU A 20 16.16 -0.11 4.20
CA LEU A 20 15.77 1.14 3.52
C LEU A 20 15.02 0.87 2.22
N SER A 21 15.44 -0.12 1.43
CA SER A 21 14.75 -0.49 0.19
C SER A 21 13.34 -1.06 0.43
N SER A 22 13.11 -1.73 1.56
CA SER A 22 11.78 -2.20 1.96
C SER A 22 10.82 -1.03 2.27
N GLN A 23 11.33 0.09 2.78
CA GLN A 23 10.53 1.29 3.02
C GLN A 23 10.24 2.08 1.74
N LEU A 24 11.16 2.06 0.77
CA LEU A 24 10.94 2.68 -0.55
C LEU A 24 9.96 1.88 -1.44
N LEU A 25 9.90 0.55 -1.30
CA LEU A 25 8.95 -0.29 -2.05
C LEU A 25 7.55 -0.34 -1.43
N ALA A 26 7.38 0.12 -0.19
CA ALA A 26 6.07 0.41 0.36
C ALA A 26 5.51 1.67 -0.32
N LYS A 27 5.15 1.52 -1.60
CA LYS A 27 4.39 2.50 -2.36
C LYS A 27 3.24 2.92 -1.43
N PRO A 28 3.12 4.21 -1.06
CA PRO A 28 2.05 4.65 -0.19
C PRO A 28 0.76 4.42 -0.96
N ILE A 29 0.14 3.27 -0.76
CA ILE A 29 -1.25 3.08 -1.13
C ILE A 29 -1.94 4.10 -0.24
N GLY A 30 -2.38 5.20 -0.85
CA GLY A 30 -3.11 6.25 -0.13
C GLY A 30 -4.15 5.60 0.77
N LYS A 31 -4.37 6.14 1.96
CA LYS A 31 -5.31 5.54 2.92
C LYS A 31 -6.61 5.22 2.19
N CYS A 32 -7.00 3.96 2.23
CA CYS A 32 -8.23 3.49 1.62
C CYS A 32 -9.43 4.22 2.23
N HIS A 33 -10.16 5.00 1.43
CA HIS A 33 -11.39 5.66 1.84
C HIS A 33 -12.55 4.72 1.59
N TYR A 34 -13.10 4.16 2.67
CA TYR A 34 -14.21 3.22 2.58
C TYR A 34 -15.53 3.93 2.31
N LYS A 35 -16.15 3.66 1.16
CA LYS A 35 -17.43 4.24 0.76
C LYS A 35 -18.47 3.18 0.44
N GLY A 36 -19.70 3.45 0.89
CA GLY A 36 -20.90 2.69 0.53
C GLY A 36 -20.83 1.18 0.75
N PRO A 37 -21.94 0.48 0.51
CA PRO A 37 -21.91 -0.94 0.25
C PRO A 37 -21.44 -1.22 -1.19
N CYS A 38 -20.88 -2.40 -1.45
CA CYS A 38 -20.55 -2.86 -2.79
C CYS A 38 -20.67 -4.38 -2.93
N GLU A 39 -21.06 -4.84 -4.11
CA GLU A 39 -21.07 -6.26 -4.46
C GLU A 39 -19.96 -6.62 -5.46
N THR A 40 -19.57 -5.66 -6.31
CA THR A 40 -18.51 -5.82 -7.31
C THR A 40 -17.61 -4.59 -7.33
N ASP A 41 -16.39 -4.73 -7.83
CA ASP A 41 -15.44 -3.62 -7.97
C ASP A 41 -15.95 -2.52 -8.92
N ASN A 42 -16.83 -2.90 -9.86
CA ASN A 42 -17.43 -1.95 -10.79
C ASN A 42 -18.47 -1.04 -10.12
N ASP A 43 -19.13 -1.50 -9.06
CA ASP A 43 -20.07 -0.71 -8.26
C ASP A 43 -19.37 0.50 -7.64
N CYS A 44 -18.09 0.32 -7.27
CA CYS A 44 -17.23 1.34 -6.70
C CYS A 44 -16.91 2.49 -7.65
N LYS A 45 -17.06 2.33 -8.98
CA LYS A 45 -16.87 3.42 -9.95
C LYS A 45 -17.80 4.59 -9.70
N THR A 46 -19.01 4.31 -9.22
CA THR A 46 -20.02 5.33 -8.95
C THR A 46 -19.85 6.01 -7.59
N LEU A 47 -19.14 5.35 -6.66
CA LEU A 47 -18.93 5.82 -5.29
C LEU A 47 -17.60 6.58 -5.14
N CYS A 48 -16.58 6.15 -5.86
CA CYS A 48 -15.26 6.74 -5.89
C CYS A 48 -15.13 7.79 -7.01
N THR A 49 -16.00 8.81 -6.98
CA THR A 49 -16.01 9.93 -7.94
C THR A 49 -15.45 11.22 -7.35
N GLY A 50 -14.73 11.13 -6.23
CA GLY A 50 -14.12 12.29 -5.59
C GLY A 50 -13.06 12.95 -6.49
N PRO A 51 -12.85 14.27 -6.35
CA PRO A 51 -11.82 14.99 -7.12
C PRO A 51 -10.39 14.48 -6.85
N ASP A 52 -10.18 13.87 -5.69
CA ASP A 52 -8.92 13.28 -5.24
C ASP A 52 -9.00 11.75 -5.15
N GLU A 53 -9.82 11.08 -5.96
CA GLU A 53 -9.92 9.61 -5.97
C GLU A 53 -9.53 9.07 -7.34
N ASP A 54 -8.70 8.02 -7.36
CA ASP A 54 -8.22 7.43 -8.60
C ASP A 54 -9.25 6.40 -9.11
N PRO A 55 -9.97 6.66 -10.21
CA PRO A 55 -11.01 5.77 -10.72
C PRO A 55 -10.43 4.46 -11.30
N THR A 56 -9.11 4.37 -11.41
CA THR A 56 -8.39 3.18 -11.87
C THR A 56 -8.14 2.17 -10.75
N PHE A 57 -8.22 2.61 -9.48
CA PHE A 57 -7.95 1.78 -8.31
C PHE A 57 -9.20 1.66 -7.42
N LEU A 58 -10.09 0.76 -7.83
CA LEU A 58 -11.38 0.51 -7.21
C LEU A 58 -11.44 -0.94 -6.75
N MET A 59 -11.60 -1.16 -5.45
CA MET A 59 -11.67 -2.51 -4.90
C MET A 59 -12.85 -2.64 -3.95
N CYS A 60 -13.68 -3.64 -4.16
CA CYS A 60 -14.75 -4.00 -3.25
C CYS A 60 -14.22 -4.96 -2.18
N ILE A 61 -14.08 -4.48 -0.94
CA ILE A 61 -13.62 -5.31 0.17
C ILE A 61 -14.78 -6.15 0.66
N LYS A 62 -14.70 -7.47 0.42
CA LYS A 62 -15.69 -8.46 0.87
C LYS A 62 -15.30 -9.15 2.17
N ASN A 63 -14.05 -8.97 2.60
CA ASN A 63 -13.50 -9.64 3.76
C ASN A 63 -13.73 -8.83 5.05
N PRO A 64 -13.93 -9.52 6.20
CA PRO A 64 -14.02 -8.86 7.48
C PRO A 64 -12.70 -8.15 7.84
N PRO A 65 -12.73 -7.03 8.60
CA PRO A 65 -13.88 -6.48 9.32
C PRO A 65 -14.77 -5.53 8.49
N ILE A 66 -14.36 -5.16 7.27
CA ILE A 66 -15.05 -4.17 6.44
C ILE A 66 -15.72 -4.92 5.29
N ASN A 67 -16.82 -5.62 5.61
CA ASN A 67 -17.58 -6.39 4.65
C ASN A 67 -18.33 -5.48 3.65
N HIS A 68 -18.21 -5.83 2.37
CA HIS A 68 -18.91 -5.22 1.24
C HIS A 68 -18.75 -3.69 1.19
N LYS A 69 -17.55 -3.13 1.31
CA LYS A 69 -17.32 -1.68 1.10
C LYS A 69 -16.32 -1.37 0.01
N CYS A 70 -16.57 -0.29 -0.72
CA CYS A 70 -15.62 0.18 -1.72
C CYS A 70 -14.42 0.85 -1.06
N CYS A 71 -13.24 0.49 -1.52
CA CYS A 71 -11.99 1.15 -1.21
C CYS A 71 -11.66 2.13 -2.32
N CYS A 72 -11.77 3.43 -2.03
CA CYS A 72 -11.31 4.49 -2.93
C CYS A 72 -9.91 4.92 -2.49
N VAL A 73 -8.92 4.78 -3.36
CA VAL A 73 -7.55 5.19 -3.07
C VAL A 73 -7.30 6.53 -3.78
N PRO A 74 -6.75 7.55 -3.08
CA PRO A 74 -6.40 8.79 -3.75
C PRO A 74 -5.23 8.58 -4.72
N PRO A 75 -5.16 9.36 -5.82
CA PRO A 75 -4.04 9.29 -6.74
C PRO A 75 -2.76 9.57 -5.97
N ILE A 76 -1.79 8.68 -6.13
CA ILE A 76 -0.43 8.84 -5.62
C ILE A 76 0.23 10.01 -6.35
N ASN A 77 0.22 11.18 -5.73
CA ASN A 77 1.01 12.34 -6.15
C ASN A 77 2.47 12.21 -5.71
#